data_AF-A0A7Y4ILT5-F1
#
_entry.id   AF-A0A7Y4ILT5-F1
#
_cell.length_a   1.000
_cell.length_b   1.000
_cell.length_c   1.000
_cell.angle_alpha   90.00
_cell.angle_beta   90.00
_cell.angle_gamma   90.00
#
_symmetry.space_group_name_H-M   'P 1'
#
loop_
_entity.id
_entity.type
_entity.pdbx_description
1 polymer ?
#
loop_
_entity_poly.entity_id
_entity_poly.type
_entity_poly.pdbx_seq_one_letter_code
_entity_poly.pdbx_strand_id
1 'polypeptide(L)' 'MSGPSFFQTYMGKRFYESTMPQLVRQLTRLNDNLERLVAAAERLTGQKEASSAEPVPTPGNSEGP' A
#
# COMPACT_ATOMS: atom_id res chain seq x y z
N MET A 1 -11.98 27.07 -40.46
CA MET A 1 -12.01 25.60 -40.40
C MET A 1 -11.20 25.16 -39.20
N SER A 2 -11.74 24.34 -38.31
CA SER A 2 -10.99 23.79 -37.17
C SER A 2 -10.10 22.64 -37.65
N GLY A 3 -8.83 22.64 -37.22
CA GLY A 3 -7.87 21.60 -37.57
C GLY A 3 -8.22 20.22 -36.99
N PRO A 4 -7.39 19.19 -37.26
CA PRO A 4 -7.62 17.84 -36.78
C PRO A 4 -7.62 17.79 -35.25
N SER A 5 -8.46 16.93 -34.68
CA SER A 5 -8.48 16.70 -33.23
C SER A 5 -7.21 16.01 -32.76
N PHE A 6 -6.79 16.24 -31.51
CA PHE A 6 -5.52 15.73 -30.97
C PHE A 6 -5.29 14.23 -31.23
N PHE A 7 -6.28 13.38 -30.93
CA PHE A 7 -6.20 11.92 -31.13
C PHE A 7 -6.00 11.48 -32.60
N GLN A 8 -6.33 12.35 -33.56
CA GLN A 8 -6.14 12.09 -34.99
C GLN A 8 -4.71 12.39 -35.43
N THR A 9 -3.99 13.21 -34.68
CA THR A 9 -2.59 13.56 -34.96
C THR A 9 -1.67 12.37 -34.68
N TYR A 10 -0.52 12.33 -35.36
CA TYR A 10 0.52 11.32 -35.08
C TYR A 10 0.97 11.33 -33.61
N MET A 11 1.07 12.53 -33.01
CA MET A 11 1.41 12.70 -31.60
C MET A 11 0.34 12.13 -30.68
N GLY A 12 -0.94 12.41 -30.95
CA GLY A 12 -2.06 11.89 -30.15
C GLY A 12 -2.18 10.37 -30.23
N LYS A 13 -2.00 9.78 -31.42
CA LYS A 13 -1.96 8.32 -31.58
C LYS A 13 -0.87 7.70 -30.70
N ARG A 14 0.37 8.18 -30.80
CA ARG A 14 1.48 7.71 -29.96
C ARG A 14 1.23 7.87 -28.46
N PHE A 15 0.60 8.97 -28.07
CA PHE A 15 0.25 9.22 -26.67
C PHE A 15 -0.71 8.16 -26.13
N TYR A 16 -1.77 7.82 -26.87
CA TYR A 16 -2.72 6.79 -26.44
C TYR A 16 -2.19 5.36 -26.57
N GLU A 17 -1.37 5.08 -27.60
CA GLU A 17 -0.84 3.73 -27.84
C GLU A 17 0.32 3.37 -26.91
N SER A 18 1.10 4.35 -26.45
CA SER A 18 2.31 4.09 -25.66
C SER A 18 2.30 4.77 -24.29
N THR A 19 2.14 6.10 -24.24
CA THR A 19 2.25 6.89 -23.01
C THR A 19 1.16 6.54 -22.01
N MET A 20 -0.10 6.48 -22.43
CA MET A 20 -1.22 6.17 -21.55
C MET A 20 -1.11 4.78 -20.90
N PRO A 21 -0.83 3.68 -21.64
CA PRO A 21 -0.58 2.38 -21.03
C PRO A 21 0.60 2.37 -20.07
N GLN A 22 1.68 3.10 -20.37
CA GLN A 22 2.81 3.22 -19.45
C GLN A 22 2.41 3.92 -18.15
N LEU A 23 1.65 5.01 -18.24
CA LEU A 23 1.16 5.73 -17.07
C LEU A 23 0.28 4.85 -16.18
N VAL A 24 -0.66 4.11 -16.78
CA VAL A 24 -1.52 3.16 -16.03
C VAL A 24 -0.67 2.10 -15.33
N ARG A 25 0.34 1.53 -15.99
CA ARG A 25 1.26 0.57 -15.35
C ARG A 25 2.01 1.16 -14.15
N GLN A 26 2.45 2.42 -14.24
CA GLN A 26 3.13 3.07 -13.11
C GLN A 26 2.16 3.38 -11.97
N LEU A 27 0.92 3.79 -12.28
CA LEU A 27 -0.13 3.99 -11.27
C LEU A 27 -0.47 2.69 -10.53
N THR A 28 -0.60 1.56 -11.24
CA THR A 28 -0.80 0.25 -10.60
C THR A 28 0.35 -0.09 -9.67
N ARG A 29 1.60 0.05 -10.12
CA ARG A 29 2.79 -0.21 -9.28
C ARG A 29 2.84 0.69 -8.05
N LEU A 30 2.43 1.94 -8.17
CA LEU A 30 2.36 2.85 -7.04
C LEU A 30 1.33 2.34 -6.02
N ASN A 31 0.14 1.96 -6.46
CA ASN A 31 -0.89 1.40 -5.57
C ASN A 31 -0.39 0.14 -4.86
N ASP A 32 0.24 -0.80 -5.59
CA ASP A 32 0.81 -2.01 -5.00
C ASP A 32 1.83 -1.69 -3.90
N ASN A 33 2.65 -0.64 -4.10
CA ASN A 33 3.63 -0.21 -3.10
C ASN A 33 2.96 0.42 -1.87
N LEU A 34 1.88 1.18 -2.06
CA LEU A 34 1.11 1.74 -0.96
C LEU A 34 0.45 0.64 -0.14
N GLU A 35 -0.14 -0.37 -0.77
CA GLU A 35 -0.72 -1.53 -0.09
C GLU A 35 0.33 -2.27 0.76
N ARG A 36 1.52 -2.49 0.20
CA ARG A 36 2.64 -3.11 0.95
C ARG A 36 3.08 -2.27 2.14
N LEU A 37 3.11 -0.94 1.98
CA LEU A 37 3.47 -0.02 3.06
C LEU A 37 2.45 -0.07 4.20
N VAL A 38 1.16 -0.09 3.87
CA VAL A 38 0.07 -0.22 4.85
C VAL A 38 0.20 -1.55 5.60
N ALA A 39 0.37 -2.66 4.89
CA ALA A 39 0.54 -3.98 5.51
C ALA A 39 1.78 -4.04 6.42
N ALA A 40 2.87 -3.35 6.06
CA ALA A 40 4.05 -3.24 6.92
C ALA A 40 3.77 -2.42 8.18
N ALA A 41 3.04 -1.31 8.07
CA ALA A 41 2.64 -0.48 9.21
C ALA A 41 1.74 -1.25 10.19
N GLU A 42 0.75 -1.98 9.69
CA GLU A 42 -0.16 -2.81 10.52
C GLU A 42 0.60 -3.89 11.32
N ARG A 43 1.61 -4.52 10.71
CA ARG A 43 2.45 -5.51 11.41
C ARG A 43 3.26 -4.89 12.54
N LEU A 44 3.80 -3.69 12.32
CA LEU A 44 4.58 -2.97 13.34
C LEU A 44 3.68 -2.52 14.50
N THR A 45 2.45 -2.10 14.23
CA THR A 45 1.50 -1.73 15.29
C THR A 45 0.99 -2.94 16.07
N GLY A 46 0.69 -4.06 15.39
CA GLY A 46 0.25 -5.29 16.06
C GLY A 46 1.33 -5.96 16.92
N GLN A 47 2.61 -5.87 16.52
CA GLN A 47 3.73 -6.37 17.34
C GLN A 47 3.92 -5.58 18.64
N LYS A 48 3.59 -4.28 18.64
CA LYS A 48 3.69 -3.43 19.83
C LYS A 48 2.71 -3.85 20.94
N GLU A 49 1.51 -4.32 20.58
CA GLU A 49 0.51 -4.81 21.55
C GLU A 49 0.90 -6.17 22.13
N ALA A 50 1.39 -7.10 21.30
CA ALA A 50 1.82 -8.43 21.75
C ALA A 50 3.06 -8.39 22.66
N SER A 51 3.99 -7.46 22.42
CA SER A 51 5.20 -7.30 23.24
C SER A 51 4.95 -6.59 24.57
N SER A 52 3.80 -5.93 24.76
CA SER A 52 3.46 -5.21 26.01
C SER A 52 2.66 -6.07 26.99
N ALA A 53 2.22 -7.27 26.60
CA ALA A 53 1.58 -8.23 27.48
C ALA A 53 2.65 -9.10 28.16
N GLU A 54 3.41 -8.53 29.10
CA GLU A 54 4.20 -9.35 30.04
C GLU A 54 3.24 -10.21 30.87
N PRO A 55 3.55 -11.51 31.08
CA PRO A 55 2.78 -12.34 31.98
C PRO A 55 3.04 -11.85 33.40
N VAL A 56 2.04 -11.18 34.00
CA VAL A 56 2.08 -10.83 35.42
C VAL A 56 2.25 -12.14 36.20
N PRO A 57 3.34 -12.35 36.94
CA PRO A 57 3.46 -13.52 37.79
C PRO A 57 2.42 -13.36 38.90
N THR A 58 1.41 -14.23 38.89
CA THR A 58 0.39 -14.28 39.94
C THR A 58 1.10 -14.64 41.24
N PRO A 59 1.01 -13.84 42.32
CA PRO A 59 1.58 -14.24 43.59
C PRO A 59 0.80 -15.47 44.06
N GLY A 60 1.48 -16.60 44.15
CA GLY A 60 0.91 -17.83 44.68
C GLY A 60 0.48 -17.60 46.12
N ASN A 61 -0.83 -17.68 46.34
CA ASN A 61 -1.41 -17.86 47.67
C ASN A 61 -0.98 -19.25 48.17
N SER A 62 0.09 -19.30 48.94
CA SER A 62 0.44 -20.47 49.75
C SER A 62 0.05 -20.17 51.19
N GLU A 63 -1.19 -20.52 51.52
CA GLU A 63 -1.78 -20.47 52.85
C GLU A 63 -1.59 -21.83 53.55
N GLY A 64 -0.83 -21.84 54.67
CA GLY A 64 -0.85 -22.84 55.75
C GLY A 64 -0.27 -24.24 55.48
N PRO A 65 0.10 -25.02 56.53
CA PRO A 65 -0.28 -24.91 57.95
C PRO A 65 0.84 -24.52 58.93
#